data_AF-A0A4Q6BKN4-F1
#
_entry.id   AF-A0A4Q6BKN4-F1
#
_cell.length_a   1.000
_cell.length_b   1.000
_cell.length_c   1.000
_cell.angle_alpha   90.00
_cell.angle_beta   90.00
_cell.angle_gamma   90.00
#
_symmetry.space_group_name_H-M   'P 1'
#
loop_
_entity.id
_entity.type
_entity.pdbx_description
1 polymer ?
#
loop_
_entity_poly.entity_id
_entity_poly.type
_entity_poly.pdbx_seq_one_letter_code
_entity_poly.pdbx_strand_id
1 'polypeptide(L)'
;MSYVLAPFTPFLAEELYHNLTGDKESVHLKDWMPAGRVNELVVQDMEQVREYVNQALSLRAKERIKIRQPLASVTIPTLGEFVNFDDILTEELNVKKVIQGSELSLDLSLTPELKREGLMREVVRHVQAARKAAGLNVDDHIELSLTVAVAKDGELEKAINEHERTIAAETLTDHYVDNPDGFDTTVAVDEESLRIQLKKSSK
;
A
#
# COMPACT_ATOMS: atom_id res chain seq x y z
N MET A 1 12.84 -17.55 -9.69
CA MET A 1 13.26 -16.31 -10.40
C MET A 1 14.77 -16.24 -10.59
N SER A 2 15.59 -16.60 -9.60
CA SER A 2 17.07 -16.58 -9.70
C SER A 2 17.65 -17.32 -10.91
N TYR A 3 17.12 -18.50 -11.26
CA TYR A 3 17.50 -19.25 -12.48
C TYR A 3 17.37 -18.44 -13.78
N VAL A 4 16.31 -17.64 -13.92
CA VAL A 4 16.05 -16.84 -15.12
C VAL A 4 16.95 -15.61 -15.18
N LEU A 5 17.31 -15.06 -14.01
CA LEU A 5 18.15 -13.88 -13.88
C LEU A 5 19.64 -14.18 -14.01
N ALA A 6 20.08 -15.40 -13.66
CA ALA A 6 21.48 -15.80 -13.59
C ALA A 6 22.34 -15.42 -14.81
N PRO A 7 21.87 -15.56 -16.07
CA PRO A 7 22.66 -15.16 -17.26
C PRO A 7 22.84 -13.64 -17.43
N PHE A 8 21.98 -12.82 -16.83
CA PHE A 8 21.95 -11.36 -17.05
C PHE A 8 22.44 -10.56 -15.83
N THR A 9 22.12 -11.02 -14.63
CA THR A 9 22.47 -10.35 -13.36
C THR A 9 23.07 -11.35 -12.37
N PRO A 10 24.27 -11.91 -12.67
CA PRO A 10 24.77 -13.10 -12.00
C PRO A 10 24.97 -12.96 -10.48
N PHE A 11 25.47 -11.80 -10.03
CA PHE A 11 25.68 -11.55 -8.60
C PHE A 11 24.37 -11.39 -7.83
N LEU A 12 23.39 -10.69 -8.41
CA LEU A 12 22.07 -10.52 -7.81
C LEU A 12 21.30 -11.84 -7.77
N ALA A 13 21.38 -12.62 -8.84
CA ALA A 13 20.76 -13.94 -8.91
C ALA A 13 21.32 -14.89 -7.86
N GLU A 14 22.64 -14.87 -7.63
CA GLU A 14 23.34 -15.65 -6.59
C GLU A 14 22.87 -15.26 -5.18
N GLU A 15 22.89 -13.97 -4.87
CA GLU A 15 22.47 -13.44 -3.57
C GLU A 15 21.00 -13.80 -3.26
N LEU A 16 20.10 -13.59 -4.24
CA LEU A 16 18.69 -13.96 -4.10
C LEU A 16 18.51 -15.47 -3.89
N TYR A 17 19.27 -16.30 -4.61
CA TYR A 17 19.18 -17.75 -4.52
C TYR A 17 19.57 -18.26 -3.12
N HIS A 18 20.72 -17.81 -2.61
CA HIS A 18 21.17 -18.19 -1.27
C HIS A 18 20.24 -17.68 -0.17
N ASN A 19 19.79 -16.42 -0.25
CA ASN A 19 18.94 -15.83 0.79
C ASN A 19 17.56 -16.49 0.89
N LEU A 20 16.99 -16.94 -0.23
CA LEU A 20 15.65 -17.55 -0.25
C LEU A 20 15.66 -19.05 0.01
N THR A 21 16.66 -19.77 -0.50
CA THR A 21 16.68 -21.24 -0.42
C THR A 21 17.51 -21.77 0.75
N GLY A 22 18.50 -20.99 1.21
CA GLY A 22 19.52 -21.48 2.15
C GLY A 22 20.44 -22.54 1.56
N ASP A 23 20.35 -22.82 0.25
CA ASP A 23 21.27 -23.74 -0.43
C ASP A 23 22.68 -23.16 -0.42
N LYS A 24 23.69 -24.02 -0.31
CA LYS A 24 25.10 -23.64 -0.30
C LYS A 24 25.73 -23.72 -1.70
N GLU A 25 25.06 -24.36 -2.64
CA GLU A 25 25.53 -24.46 -4.03
C GLU A 25 25.09 -23.23 -4.84
N SER A 26 25.96 -22.77 -5.73
CA SER A 26 25.72 -21.60 -6.58
C SER A 26 24.60 -21.87 -7.58
N VAL A 27 23.75 -20.87 -7.84
CA VAL A 27 22.67 -20.99 -8.85
C VAL A 27 23.23 -21.24 -10.25
N HIS A 28 24.45 -20.77 -10.51
CA HIS A 28 25.14 -20.89 -11.80
C HIS A 28 25.59 -22.33 -12.11
N LEU A 29 25.59 -23.20 -11.10
CA LEU A 29 25.92 -24.63 -11.24
C LEU A 29 24.67 -25.51 -11.35
N LYS A 30 23.48 -24.94 -11.15
CA LYS A 30 22.22 -25.70 -11.20
C LYS A 30 21.75 -25.85 -12.65
N ASP A 31 21.13 -26.99 -12.93
CA ASP A 31 20.47 -27.23 -14.21
C ASP A 31 19.25 -26.34 -14.39
N TRP A 32 18.89 -26.10 -15.66
CA TRP A 32 17.68 -25.36 -15.99
C TRP A 32 16.44 -26.09 -15.51
N MET A 33 15.51 -25.36 -14.89
CA MET A 33 14.28 -25.93 -14.37
C MET A 33 13.39 -26.47 -15.52
N PRO A 34 12.83 -27.68 -15.38
CA PRO A 34 11.87 -28.18 -16.37
C PRO A 34 10.61 -27.30 -16.36
N ALA A 35 9.99 -27.13 -17.54
CA ALA A 35 8.73 -26.43 -17.63
C ALA A 35 7.64 -27.18 -16.85
N GLY A 36 6.93 -26.44 -15.99
CA GLY A 36 5.75 -26.94 -15.31
C GLY A 36 4.54 -27.06 -16.23
N ARG A 37 3.40 -27.46 -15.68
CA ARG A 37 2.12 -27.42 -16.38
C ARG A 37 1.47 -26.05 -16.19
N VAL A 38 0.89 -25.52 -17.26
CA VAL A 38 0.09 -24.29 -17.23
C VAL A 38 -1.38 -24.70 -17.21
N ASN A 39 -2.16 -24.10 -16.31
CA ASN A 39 -3.62 -24.24 -16.30
C ASN A 39 -4.22 -23.05 -17.04
N GLU A 40 -4.64 -23.25 -18.29
CA GLU A 40 -5.20 -22.20 -19.14
C GLU A 40 -6.47 -21.57 -18.55
N LEU A 41 -7.28 -22.33 -17.79
CA LEU A 41 -8.49 -21.82 -17.16
C LEU A 41 -8.14 -20.77 -16.08
N VAL A 42 -7.10 -21.03 -15.27
CA VAL A 42 -6.64 -20.07 -14.26
C VAL A 42 -6.02 -18.84 -14.93
N VAL A 43 -5.36 -19.00 -16.07
CA VAL A 43 -4.84 -17.87 -16.84
C VAL A 43 -5.98 -16.99 -17.36
N GLN A 44 -7.03 -17.60 -17.90
CA GLN A 44 -8.23 -16.88 -18.36
C GLN A 44 -8.94 -16.14 -17.22
N ASP A 45 -9.11 -16.80 -16.06
CA ASP A 45 -9.69 -16.16 -14.89
C ASP A 45 -8.85 -14.93 -14.45
N MET A 46 -7.52 -15.05 -14.45
CA MET A 46 -6.64 -13.94 -14.11
C MET A 46 -6.70 -12.79 -15.12
N GLU A 47 -6.87 -13.08 -16.40
CA GLU A 47 -7.10 -12.04 -17.42
C GLU A 47 -8.41 -11.28 -17.13
N GLN A 48 -9.47 -11.98 -16.76
CA GLN A 48 -10.75 -11.37 -16.40
C GLN A 48 -10.64 -10.50 -15.14
N VAL A 49 -9.95 -10.97 -14.10
CA VAL A 49 -9.71 -10.19 -12.87
C VAL A 49 -8.94 -8.90 -13.18
N ARG A 50 -7.88 -8.99 -14.00
CA ARG A 50 -7.11 -7.80 -14.42
C ARG A 50 -7.98 -6.80 -15.17
N GLU A 51 -8.87 -7.29 -16.03
CA GLU A 51 -9.82 -6.44 -16.76
C GLU A 51 -10.76 -5.71 -15.80
N TYR A 52 -11.32 -6.41 -14.81
CA TYR A 52 -12.14 -5.76 -13.76
C TYR A 52 -11.35 -4.73 -12.95
N VAL A 53 -10.10 -5.03 -12.57
CA VAL A 53 -9.24 -4.09 -11.86
C VAL A 53 -9.03 -2.83 -12.70
N ASN A 54 -8.65 -2.96 -13.97
CA ASN A 54 -8.42 -1.83 -14.86
C ASN A 54 -9.67 -0.95 -15.04
N GLN A 55 -10.82 -1.57 -15.27
CA GLN A 55 -12.09 -0.86 -15.41
C GLN A 55 -12.47 -0.14 -14.10
N ALA A 56 -12.33 -0.79 -12.95
CA ALA A 56 -12.63 -0.19 -11.65
C ALA A 56 -11.68 0.97 -11.32
N LEU A 57 -10.38 0.83 -11.57
CA LEU A 57 -9.41 1.93 -11.43
C LEU A 57 -9.76 3.11 -12.35
N SER A 58 -10.20 2.83 -13.57
CA SER A 58 -10.69 3.87 -14.49
C SER A 58 -11.94 4.57 -13.96
N LEU A 59 -12.89 3.84 -13.36
CA LEU A 59 -14.06 4.43 -12.70
C LEU A 59 -13.65 5.34 -11.53
N ARG A 60 -12.71 4.90 -10.68
CA ARG A 60 -12.16 5.73 -9.59
C ARG A 60 -11.53 7.01 -10.12
N ALA A 61 -10.73 6.92 -11.19
CA ALA A 61 -10.09 8.06 -11.81
C ALA A 61 -11.11 9.07 -12.37
N LYS A 62 -12.20 8.57 -12.99
CA LYS A 62 -13.30 9.39 -13.51
C LYS A 62 -13.99 10.18 -12.39
N GLU A 63 -14.23 9.55 -11.25
CA GLU A 63 -14.83 10.17 -10.06
C GLU A 63 -13.80 10.92 -9.19
N ARG A 64 -12.53 10.97 -9.61
CA ARG A 64 -11.41 11.64 -8.91
C ARG A 64 -11.15 11.11 -7.49
N ILE A 65 -11.47 9.84 -7.24
CA ILE A 65 -11.22 9.18 -5.96
C ILE A 65 -9.82 8.55 -5.98
N LYS A 66 -8.96 9.00 -5.06
CA LYS A 66 -7.60 8.45 -4.90
C LYS A 66 -7.65 6.98 -4.49
N ILE A 67 -6.72 6.14 -4.97
CA ILE A 67 -6.66 4.70 -4.60
C ILE A 67 -6.52 4.50 -3.08
N ARG A 68 -5.80 5.40 -2.38
CA ARG A 68 -5.61 5.33 -0.92
C ARG A 68 -6.89 5.56 -0.11
N GLN A 69 -7.94 6.13 -0.70
CA GLN A 69 -9.26 6.22 -0.06
C GLN A 69 -9.91 4.83 -0.10
N PRO A 70 -10.08 4.12 1.02
CA PRO A 70 -10.78 2.85 0.98
C PRO A 70 -12.24 3.06 0.59
N LEU A 71 -12.79 2.11 -0.18
CA LEU A 71 -14.21 2.07 -0.53
C LEU A 71 -14.90 0.88 0.14
N ALA A 72 -16.22 0.97 0.31
CA ALA A 72 -16.98 -0.07 1.01
C ALA A 72 -16.99 -1.39 0.23
N SER A 73 -17.26 -1.33 -1.07
CA SER A 73 -17.29 -2.55 -1.89
C SER A 73 -17.09 -2.29 -3.38
N VAL A 74 -16.75 -3.36 -4.09
CA VAL A 74 -16.86 -3.47 -5.54
C VAL A 74 -17.89 -4.55 -5.87
N THR A 75 -18.73 -4.29 -6.86
CA THR A 75 -19.64 -5.28 -7.43
C THR A 75 -19.06 -5.78 -8.74
N ILE A 76 -18.98 -7.09 -8.95
CA ILE A 76 -18.48 -7.71 -10.18
C ILE A 76 -19.49 -8.70 -10.78
N PRO A 77 -19.53 -8.86 -12.13
CA PRO A 77 -20.45 -9.78 -12.79
C PRO A 77 -20.22 -11.25 -12.46
N THR A 78 -18.96 -11.66 -12.35
CA THR A 78 -18.58 -13.07 -12.23
C THR A 78 -17.37 -13.18 -11.32
N LEU A 79 -17.50 -13.95 -10.24
CA LEU A 79 -16.37 -14.44 -9.46
C LEU A 79 -15.78 -15.61 -10.25
N GLY A 80 -14.45 -15.64 -10.43
CA GLY A 80 -13.76 -16.69 -11.19
C GLY A 80 -14.25 -18.08 -10.81
N GLU A 81 -14.48 -18.93 -11.80
CA GLU A 81 -15.14 -20.23 -11.60
C GLU A 81 -14.22 -21.24 -10.88
N PHE A 82 -12.90 -21.06 -11.00
CA PHE A 82 -11.91 -22.03 -10.52
C PHE A 82 -11.10 -21.55 -9.31
N VAL A 83 -10.95 -20.24 -9.12
CA VAL A 83 -10.18 -19.64 -8.02
C VAL A 83 -10.91 -18.39 -7.51
N ASN A 84 -10.97 -18.24 -6.19
CA ASN A 84 -11.47 -17.01 -5.59
C ASN A 84 -10.37 -15.93 -5.62
N PHE A 85 -10.66 -14.79 -6.27
CA PHE A 85 -9.75 -13.65 -6.39
C PHE A 85 -10.19 -12.44 -5.55
N ASP A 86 -11.05 -12.64 -4.57
CA ASP A 86 -11.52 -11.60 -3.66
C ASP A 86 -10.35 -10.86 -3.01
N ASP A 87 -9.31 -11.57 -2.57
CA ASP A 87 -8.14 -10.98 -1.93
C ASP A 87 -7.39 -10.06 -2.91
N ILE A 88 -7.17 -10.51 -4.16
CA ILE A 88 -6.51 -9.70 -5.19
C ILE A 88 -7.34 -8.45 -5.51
N LEU A 89 -8.66 -8.61 -5.66
CA LEU A 89 -9.55 -7.49 -5.96
C LEU A 89 -9.63 -6.49 -4.80
N THR A 90 -9.70 -6.96 -3.56
CA THR A 90 -9.74 -6.10 -2.37
C THR A 90 -8.44 -5.31 -2.19
N GLU A 91 -7.28 -5.94 -2.41
CA GLU A 91 -5.98 -5.31 -2.31
C GLU A 91 -5.74 -4.28 -3.44
N GLU A 92 -5.90 -4.68 -4.70
CA GLU A 92 -5.64 -3.82 -5.86
C GLU A 92 -6.60 -2.62 -5.93
N LEU A 93 -7.86 -2.83 -5.56
CA LEU A 93 -8.87 -1.78 -5.59
C LEU A 93 -9.02 -1.04 -4.26
N ASN A 94 -8.34 -1.45 -3.18
CA ASN A 94 -8.51 -0.93 -1.83
C ASN A 94 -9.99 -0.81 -1.44
N VAL A 95 -10.70 -1.94 -1.49
CA VAL A 95 -12.12 -2.06 -1.12
C VAL A 95 -12.27 -3.05 0.03
N LYS A 96 -13.27 -2.87 0.89
CA LYS A 96 -13.49 -3.77 2.05
C LYS A 96 -14.14 -5.09 1.68
N LYS A 97 -14.87 -5.15 0.57
CA LYS A 97 -15.64 -6.33 0.16
C LYS A 97 -15.82 -6.42 -1.35
N VAL A 98 -15.85 -7.64 -1.86
CA VAL A 98 -16.30 -7.96 -3.22
C VAL A 98 -17.71 -8.54 -3.14
N ILE A 99 -18.58 -8.07 -4.03
CA ILE A 99 -19.99 -8.49 -4.13
C ILE A 99 -20.24 -8.98 -5.55
N GLN A 100 -20.98 -10.07 -5.70
CA GLN A 100 -21.43 -10.51 -7.02
C GLN A 100 -22.70 -9.76 -7.42
N GLY A 101 -22.73 -9.23 -8.65
CA GLY A 101 -23.88 -8.55 -9.23
C GLY A 101 -23.96 -8.74 -10.74
N SER A 102 -24.70 -7.86 -11.42
CA SER A 102 -24.88 -7.95 -12.88
C SER A 102 -23.80 -7.23 -13.68
N GLU A 103 -23.23 -6.16 -13.12
CA GLU A 103 -22.27 -5.29 -13.78
C GLU A 103 -21.18 -4.83 -12.82
N LEU A 104 -20.05 -4.39 -13.37
CA LEU A 104 -18.96 -3.82 -12.60
C LEU A 104 -19.35 -2.44 -12.06
N SER A 105 -19.37 -2.27 -10.73
CA SER A 105 -19.62 -0.98 -10.10
C SER A 105 -18.87 -0.84 -8.77
N LEU A 106 -18.67 0.39 -8.33
CA LEU A 106 -18.04 0.70 -7.05
C LEU A 106 -19.04 1.39 -6.13
N ASP A 107 -19.03 1.04 -4.85
CA ASP A 107 -19.75 1.82 -3.85
C ASP A 107 -18.95 3.07 -3.51
N LEU A 108 -19.44 4.21 -4.00
CA LEU A 108 -18.82 5.52 -3.83
C LEU A 108 -19.28 6.23 -2.56
N SER A 109 -20.12 5.58 -1.75
CA SER A 109 -20.64 6.15 -0.51
C SER A 109 -19.53 6.15 0.56
N LEU A 110 -18.95 7.32 0.81
CA LEU A 110 -17.91 7.46 1.82
C LEU A 110 -18.53 7.67 3.21
N THR A 111 -18.47 6.63 4.04
CA THR A 111 -18.78 6.79 5.46
C THR A 111 -17.68 7.61 6.17
N PRO A 112 -17.98 8.24 7.32
CA PRO A 112 -16.97 8.97 8.09
C PRO A 112 -15.77 8.10 8.46
N GLU A 113 -15.96 6.81 8.72
CA GLU A 113 -14.90 5.85 9.06
C GLU A 113 -13.98 5.62 7.85
N LEU A 114 -14.56 5.38 6.67
CA LEU A 114 -13.78 5.19 5.44
C LEU A 114 -13.02 6.47 5.07
N LYS A 115 -13.65 7.64 5.19
CA LYS A 115 -12.99 8.94 4.95
C LYS A 115 -11.78 9.11 5.87
N ARG A 116 -11.95 8.86 7.18
CA ARG A 116 -10.86 8.97 8.17
C ARG A 116 -9.75 7.96 7.95
N GLU A 117 -10.08 6.72 7.56
CA GLU A 117 -9.07 5.72 7.18
C GLU A 117 -8.28 6.17 5.94
N GLY A 118 -8.94 6.78 4.95
CA GLY A 118 -8.29 7.37 3.77
C GLY A 118 -7.35 8.52 4.13
N LEU A 119 -7.79 9.43 5.00
CA LEU A 119 -6.97 10.53 5.51
C LEU A 119 -5.74 9.98 6.27
N MET A 120 -5.92 8.99 7.14
CA MET A 120 -4.81 8.33 7.82
C MET A 120 -3.78 7.78 6.84
N ARG A 121 -4.19 7.11 5.76
CA ARG A 121 -3.25 6.60 4.74
C ARG A 121 -2.48 7.72 4.04
N GLU A 122 -3.11 8.87 3.82
CA GLU A 122 -2.40 10.05 3.31
C GLU A 122 -1.39 10.58 4.34
N VAL A 123 -1.76 10.65 5.62
CA VAL A 123 -0.83 11.02 6.71
C VAL A 123 0.39 10.10 6.72
N VAL A 124 0.19 8.78 6.74
CA VAL A 124 1.29 7.80 6.69
C VAL A 124 2.19 8.05 5.50
N ARG A 125 1.63 8.22 4.29
CA ARG A 125 2.41 8.53 3.09
C ARG A 125 3.26 9.79 3.24
N HIS A 126 2.68 10.86 3.78
CA HIS A 126 3.38 12.11 3.97
C HIS A 126 4.47 12.03 5.03
N VAL A 127 4.25 11.30 6.12
CA VAL A 127 5.29 11.03 7.13
C VAL A 127 6.43 10.21 6.52
N GLN A 128 6.14 9.16 5.73
CA GLN A 128 7.18 8.38 5.05
C GLN A 128 7.98 9.23 4.06
N ALA A 129 7.32 10.12 3.33
CA ALA A 129 7.99 11.07 2.44
C ALA A 129 8.88 12.04 3.24
N ALA A 130 8.43 12.51 4.40
CA ALA A 130 9.22 13.35 5.29
C ALA A 130 10.43 12.60 5.87
N ARG A 131 10.28 11.32 6.26
CA ARG A 131 11.41 10.46 6.70
C ARG A 131 12.49 10.36 5.64
N LYS A 132 12.08 10.11 4.39
CA LYS A 132 13.00 10.08 3.24
C LYS A 132 13.66 11.44 3.00
N ALA A 133 12.91 12.53 3.09
CA ALA A 133 13.43 13.89 2.89
C ALA A 133 14.41 14.32 4.00
N ALA A 134 14.21 13.82 5.22
CA ALA A 134 15.11 14.00 6.36
C ALA A 134 16.39 13.14 6.27
N GLY A 135 16.52 12.27 5.26
CA GLY A 135 17.69 11.41 5.08
C GLY A 135 17.76 10.22 6.04
N LEU A 136 16.62 9.79 6.59
CA LEU A 136 16.55 8.62 7.47
C LEU A 136 16.63 7.31 6.67
N ASN A 137 17.21 6.28 7.30
CA ASN A 137 17.19 4.92 6.75
C ASN A 137 15.80 4.28 6.93
N VAL A 138 15.54 3.20 6.19
CA VAL A 138 14.23 2.52 6.17
C VAL A 138 13.84 1.99 7.57
N ASP A 139 14.83 1.55 8.34
CA ASP A 139 14.75 0.96 9.68
C ASP A 139 14.90 1.98 10.83
N ASP A 140 15.13 3.26 10.52
CA ASP A 140 15.30 4.28 11.55
C ASP A 140 13.97 4.60 12.25
N HIS A 141 13.94 4.46 13.57
CA HIS A 141 12.83 4.87 14.42
C HIS A 141 12.79 6.39 14.63
N ILE A 142 11.59 6.96 14.81
CA ILE A 142 11.39 8.41 14.93
C ILE A 142 10.59 8.83 16.16
N GLU A 143 10.83 10.05 16.61
CA GLU A 143 9.90 10.86 17.40
C GLU A 143 9.07 11.72 16.43
N LEU A 144 7.75 11.77 16.59
CA LEU A 144 6.83 12.39 15.62
C LEU A 144 5.91 13.40 16.29
N SER A 145 5.69 14.54 15.63
CA SER A 145 4.60 15.47 15.92
C SER A 145 3.77 15.70 14.67
N LEU A 146 2.45 15.62 14.82
CA LEU A 146 1.48 15.91 13.77
C LEU A 146 0.56 17.03 14.27
N THR A 147 0.55 18.16 13.56
CA THR A 147 -0.29 19.30 13.92
C THR A 147 -1.09 19.75 12.71
N VAL A 148 -2.41 19.76 12.82
CA VAL A 148 -3.29 20.31 11.78
C VAL A 148 -3.21 21.84 11.85
N ALA A 149 -2.52 22.45 10.89
CA ALA A 149 -2.30 23.90 10.84
C ALA A 149 -3.50 24.66 10.28
N VAL A 150 -4.23 24.05 9.34
CA VAL A 150 -5.47 24.59 8.76
C VAL A 150 -6.50 23.47 8.75
N ALA A 151 -7.49 23.57 9.63
CA ALA A 151 -8.59 22.62 9.73
C ALA A 151 -9.80 23.10 8.92
N LYS A 152 -10.49 22.19 8.23
CA LYS A 152 -11.74 22.47 7.52
C LYS A 152 -12.95 21.99 8.30
N ASP A 153 -13.02 20.70 8.58
CA ASP A 153 -14.13 20.03 9.27
C ASP A 153 -13.66 19.19 10.48
N GLY A 154 -12.36 19.20 10.78
CA GLY A 154 -11.75 18.45 11.88
C GLY A 154 -11.63 16.95 11.61
N GLU A 155 -11.96 16.48 10.40
CA GLU A 155 -11.88 15.05 10.07
C GLU A 155 -10.43 14.56 10.04
N LEU A 156 -9.47 15.40 9.62
CA LEU A 156 -8.06 15.05 9.67
C LEU A 156 -7.55 14.84 11.10
N GLU A 157 -7.92 15.71 12.04
CA GLU A 157 -7.54 15.58 13.45
C GLU A 157 -8.15 14.33 14.07
N LYS A 158 -9.43 14.05 13.80
CA LYS A 158 -10.08 12.80 14.24
C LYS A 158 -9.41 11.57 13.64
N ALA A 159 -9.04 11.62 12.36
CA ALA A 159 -8.35 10.51 11.68
C ALA A 159 -6.98 10.22 12.32
N ILE A 160 -6.21 11.26 12.66
CA ILE A 160 -4.93 11.13 13.36
C ILE A 160 -5.13 10.49 14.73
N ASN A 161 -6.10 11.00 15.51
CA ASN A 161 -6.35 10.51 16.87
C ASN A 161 -6.91 9.08 16.89
N GLU A 162 -7.83 8.73 15.99
CA GLU A 162 -8.43 7.39 15.93
C GLU A 162 -7.42 6.32 15.48
N HIS A 163 -6.48 6.69 14.61
CA HIS A 163 -5.52 5.76 14.03
C HIS A 163 -4.07 6.00 14.46
N GLU A 164 -3.86 6.69 15.59
CA GLU A 164 -2.54 7.03 16.13
C GLU A 164 -1.60 5.81 16.16
N ARG A 165 -2.09 4.67 16.67
CA ARG A 165 -1.32 3.42 16.75
C ARG A 165 -0.91 2.87 15.38
N THR A 166 -1.81 2.93 14.40
CA THR A 166 -1.54 2.46 13.04
C THR A 166 -0.52 3.36 12.37
N ILE A 167 -0.67 4.68 12.51
CA ILE A 167 0.29 5.66 12.00
C ILE A 167 1.67 5.39 12.60
N ALA A 168 1.75 5.19 13.92
CA ALA A 168 3.03 4.93 14.59
C ALA A 168 3.69 3.64 14.12
N ALA A 169 2.92 2.54 14.02
CA ALA A 169 3.42 1.25 13.57
C ALA A 169 3.96 1.31 12.12
N GLU A 170 3.20 1.93 11.22
CA GLU A 170 3.61 2.06 9.81
C GLU A 170 4.82 2.98 9.64
N THR A 171 4.99 3.99 10.49
CA THR A 171 6.03 5.03 10.35
C THR A 171 7.27 4.82 11.24
N LEU A 172 7.35 3.69 11.97
CA LEU A 172 8.37 3.42 12.99
C LEU A 172 8.48 4.54 14.03
N THR A 173 7.35 5.08 14.45
CA THR A 173 7.30 6.11 15.50
C THR A 173 7.33 5.44 16.87
N ASP A 174 8.34 5.79 17.68
CA ASP A 174 8.45 5.32 19.07
C ASP A 174 7.55 6.16 20.01
N HIS A 175 7.57 7.48 19.82
CA HIS A 175 6.87 8.44 20.69
C HIS A 175 6.30 9.60 19.89
N TYR A 176 5.07 10.00 20.25
CA TYR A 176 4.54 11.31 19.89
C TYR A 176 5.06 12.34 20.89
N VAL A 177 5.69 13.40 20.40
CA VAL A 177 6.29 14.45 21.24
C VAL A 177 5.87 15.82 20.75
N ASP A 178 5.78 16.78 21.67
CA ASP A 178 5.51 18.17 21.31
C ASP A 178 6.75 18.80 20.69
N ASN A 179 6.66 19.17 19.41
CA ASN A 179 7.67 19.93 18.67
C ASN A 179 9.09 19.31 18.74
N PRO A 180 9.31 18.12 18.14
CA PRO A 180 10.64 17.52 18.07
C PRO A 180 11.60 18.45 17.34
N ASP A 181 12.77 18.70 17.93
CA ASP A 181 13.84 19.50 17.33
C ASP A 181 14.50 18.69 16.19
N GLY A 182 13.91 18.79 15.00
CA GLY A 182 14.24 17.96 13.85
C GLY A 182 13.69 18.50 12.52
N PHE A 183 13.45 17.59 11.59
CA PHE A 183 12.89 17.93 10.28
C PHE A 183 11.46 18.45 10.42
N ASP A 184 11.12 19.51 9.71
CA ASP A 184 9.82 20.18 9.79
C ASP A 184 9.32 20.49 8.37
N THR A 185 8.10 20.07 8.08
CA THR A 185 7.47 20.34 6.79
C THR A 185 5.96 20.49 6.94
N THR A 186 5.35 21.29 6.06
CA THR A 186 3.90 21.41 5.97
C THR A 186 3.44 20.91 4.62
N VAL A 187 2.46 20.01 4.63
CA VAL A 187 1.92 19.36 3.44
C VAL A 187 0.40 19.54 3.39
N ALA A 188 -0.13 19.62 2.18
CA ALA A 188 -1.58 19.62 1.97
C ALA A 188 -2.11 18.17 1.97
N VAL A 189 -3.08 17.90 2.85
CA VAL A 189 -3.86 16.66 2.87
C VAL A 189 -5.29 17.03 2.50
N ASP A 190 -5.62 16.79 1.23
CA ASP A 190 -6.84 17.30 0.59
C ASP A 190 -6.95 18.84 0.68
N GLU A 191 -7.92 19.37 1.44
CA GLU A 191 -8.13 20.81 1.65
C GLU A 191 -7.58 21.30 3.00
N GLU A 192 -6.93 20.42 3.77
CA GLU A 192 -6.36 20.73 5.08
C GLU A 192 -4.83 20.79 5.00
N SER A 193 -4.20 21.53 5.92
CA SER A 193 -2.74 21.62 6.00
C SER A 193 -2.23 20.89 7.24
N LEU A 194 -1.37 19.91 7.04
CA LEU A 194 -0.73 19.12 8.09
C LEU A 194 0.73 19.53 8.22
N ARG A 195 1.12 20.01 9.41
CA ARG A 195 2.52 20.16 9.78
C ARG A 195 3.02 18.85 10.35
N ILE A 196 4.14 18.36 9.82
CA ILE A 196 4.81 17.14 10.21
C ILE A 196 6.19 17.52 10.72
N GLN A 197 6.47 17.19 11.97
CA GLN A 197 7.79 17.36 12.55
C GLN A 197 8.31 16.02 13.02
N LEU A 198 9.55 15.68 12.70
CA LEU A 198 10.13 14.40 13.07
C LEU A 198 11.62 14.51 13.36
N LYS A 199 12.08 13.64 14.26
CA LYS A 199 13.50 13.49 14.61
C LYS A 199 13.81 12.01 14.74
N LYS A 200 15.05 11.62 14.40
CA LYS A 200 15.52 10.26 14.67
C LYS A 200 15.49 9.99 16.19
N SER A 201 14.83 8.90 16.57
CA SER A 201 14.78 8.43 17.95
C SER A 201 16.18 8.07 18.41
N SER A 202 16.57 8.55 19.59
CA SER A 202 17.84 8.21 20.23
C SER A 202 17.62 7.05 21.19
N LYS A 203 17.34 5.86 20.64
CA LYS A 203 17.44 4.62 21.41
C LYS A 203 18.89 4.17 21.50
#